data_AF-A0AAU9TIM4-F1
#
_entry.id   AF-A0AAU9TIM4-F1
#
_cell.length_a   1.000
_cell.length_b   1.000
_cell.length_c   1.000
_cell.angle_alpha   90.00
_cell.angle_beta   90.00
_cell.angle_gamma   90.00
#
_symmetry.space_group_name_H-M   'P 1'
#
loop_
_entity.id
_entity.type
_entity.pdbx_description
1 polymer ?
#
loop_
_entity_poly.entity_id
_entity_poly.type
_entity_poly.pdbx_seq_one_letter_code
_entity_poly.pdbx_strand_id
1 'polypeptide(L)'
;MSSSRRSCLNNPNTFGYVCGEYVVKKFRKPITEFVKKAYFDYFKIEIKDLDRPWLPKIVCKLCIEHLRQWTSGKRAHMKFSVPMIWSEPKNHFDYCYLCVVKLHGINKKNDIS
;
A
#
# COMPACT_ATOMS: atom_id res chain seq x y z
N MET A 1 -33.14 5.49 -5.40
CA MET A 1 -31.81 6.03 -5.75
C MET A 1 -30.88 5.72 -4.59
N SER A 2 -29.92 4.80 -4.79
CA SER A 2 -29.07 4.28 -3.71
C SER A 2 -28.20 5.39 -3.12
N SER A 3 -28.26 5.54 -1.80
CA SER A 3 -27.57 6.55 -1.00
C SER A 3 -26.07 6.55 -1.31
N SER A 4 -25.58 7.70 -1.77
CA SER A 4 -24.17 8.01 -1.98
C SER A 4 -23.36 7.59 -0.75
N ARG A 5 -22.51 6.56 -0.89
CA ARG A 5 -21.48 6.29 0.10
C ARG A 5 -20.52 7.47 0.08
N ARG A 6 -20.69 8.39 1.05
CA ARG A 6 -19.79 9.54 1.27
C ARG A 6 -18.41 9.12 1.81
N SER A 7 -18.11 7.84 1.86
CA SER A 7 -16.89 7.28 2.42
C SER A 7 -16.43 6.05 1.64
N CYS A 8 -15.11 5.82 1.66
CA CYS A 8 -14.49 4.67 0.99
C CYS A 8 -14.94 3.34 1.61
N LEU A 9 -15.07 2.29 0.79
CA LEU A 9 -15.41 0.95 1.27
C LEU A 9 -14.33 0.37 2.18
N ASN A 10 -13.06 0.52 1.78
CA ASN A 10 -11.92 0.02 2.53
C ASN A 10 -11.16 1.18 3.21
N ASN A 11 -10.61 0.90 4.39
CA ASN A 11 -9.65 1.79 5.03
C ASN A 11 -8.31 1.75 4.28
N PRO A 12 -7.68 2.89 3.94
CA PRO A 12 -6.38 2.92 3.25
C PRO A 12 -5.27 2.14 3.96
N ASN A 13 -5.27 2.11 5.30
CA ASN A 13 -4.34 1.33 6.12
C ASN A 13 -4.59 -0.20 6.09
N THR A 14 -5.36 -0.64 5.10
CA THR A 14 -5.52 -2.05 4.72
C THR A 14 -4.54 -2.46 3.63
N PHE A 15 -4.04 -1.50 2.86
CA PHE A 15 -3.12 -1.71 1.74
C PHE A 15 -1.71 -1.22 2.10
N GLY A 16 -0.68 -1.85 1.55
CA GLY A 16 0.70 -1.41 1.73
C GLY A 16 1.00 -0.25 0.78
N TYR A 17 1.58 0.85 1.27
CA TYR A 17 1.91 2.01 0.45
C TYR A 17 2.78 1.65 -0.76
N VAL A 18 3.80 0.81 -0.55
CA VAL A 18 4.81 0.48 -1.57
C VAL A 18 4.25 -0.44 -2.66
N CYS A 19 3.47 -1.47 -2.29
CA CYS A 19 2.99 -2.49 -3.23
C CYS A 19 1.51 -2.36 -3.65
N GLY A 20 0.70 -1.56 -2.95
CA GLY A 20 -0.74 -1.47 -3.19
C GLY A 20 -1.56 -2.68 -2.73
N GLU A 21 -0.90 -3.77 -2.31
CA GLU A 21 -1.56 -5.02 -1.95
C GLU A 21 -2.20 -4.98 -0.57
N TYR A 22 -3.22 -5.83 -0.37
CA TYR A 22 -3.80 -6.08 0.94
C TYR A 22 -2.74 -6.58 1.93
N VAL A 23 -2.74 -6.03 3.13
CA VAL A 23 -1.80 -6.40 4.19
C VAL A 23 -2.56 -6.97 5.39
N VAL A 24 -2.29 -8.23 5.72
CA VAL A 24 -2.77 -8.86 6.95
C VAL A 24 -2.28 -8.05 8.16
N LYS A 25 -3.16 -7.79 9.14
CA LYS A 25 -2.88 -6.92 10.31
C LYS A 25 -1.52 -7.18 10.97
N LYS A 26 -1.14 -8.44 11.18
CA LYS A 26 0.14 -8.84 11.80
C LYS A 26 1.40 -8.42 11.02
N PHE A 27 1.26 -8.16 9.72
CA PHE A 27 2.36 -7.78 8.84
C PHE A 27 2.38 -6.29 8.48
N ARG A 28 1.44 -5.51 9.01
CA ARG A 28 1.42 -4.05 8.84
C ARG A 28 2.53 -3.43 9.68
N LYS A 29 3.28 -2.51 9.08
CA LYS A 29 4.34 -1.74 9.73
C LYS A 29 4.17 -0.26 9.37
N PRO A 30 4.56 0.67 10.26
CA PRO A 30 4.53 2.10 9.94
C PRO A 30 5.54 2.42 8.83
N ILE A 31 5.28 3.50 8.09
CA ILE A 31 6.28 4.11 7.19
C ILE A 31 7.31 4.82 8.06
N THR A 32 8.54 4.31 8.11
CA THR A 32 9.67 4.91 8.84
C THR A 32 10.56 5.74 7.93
N GLU A 33 11.47 6.54 8.49
CA GLU A 33 12.47 7.30 7.70
C GLU A 33 13.35 6.39 6.82
N PHE A 34 13.71 5.20 7.32
CA PHE A 34 14.38 4.19 6.50
C PHE A 34 13.57 3.85 5.25
N VAL A 35 12.26 3.61 5.40
CA VAL A 35 11.38 3.27 4.28
C VAL A 35 11.29 4.43 3.29
N LYS A 36 11.11 5.67 3.77
CA LYS A 36 11.07 6.85 2.91
C LYS A 36 12.35 6.99 2.09
N LYS A 37 13.51 6.89 2.73
CA LYS A 37 14.82 6.99 2.08
C LYS A 37 15.04 5.87 1.07
N ALA A 38 14.85 4.61 1.48
CA ALA A 38 15.06 3.47 0.59
C ALA A 38 14.09 3.46 -0.60
N TYR A 39 12.84 3.87 -0.38
CA TYR A 39 11.84 4.01 -1.44
C TYR A 39 12.24 5.10 -2.44
N PHE A 40 12.67 6.28 -1.97
CA PHE A 40 13.17 7.34 -2.84
C PHE A 40 14.42 6.92 -3.61
N ASP A 41 15.40 6.30 -2.92
CA ASP A 41 16.64 5.84 -3.55
C ASP A 41 16.35 4.84 -4.69
N TYR A 42 15.36 3.96 -4.51
CA TYR A 42 14.98 2.95 -5.50
C TYR A 42 14.10 3.50 -6.63
N PHE A 43 12.96 4.11 -6.29
CA PHE A 43 11.91 4.48 -7.25
C PHE A 43 12.02 5.93 -7.75
N LYS A 44 12.87 6.76 -7.14
CA LYS A 44 13.00 8.20 -7.42
C LYS A 44 11.69 8.98 -7.20
N ILE A 45 10.86 8.51 -6.27
CA ILE A 45 9.59 9.12 -5.89
C ILE A 45 9.60 9.38 -4.38
N GLU A 46 9.24 10.58 -3.97
CA GLU A 46 9.14 10.93 -2.55
C GLU A 46 7.82 10.44 -1.94
N ILE A 47 7.91 9.89 -0.73
CA ILE A 47 6.72 9.65 0.11
C ILE A 47 6.43 10.92 0.90
N LYS A 48 5.37 11.63 0.54
CA LYS A 48 4.94 12.88 1.17
C LYS A 48 3.43 12.91 1.42
N ASP A 49 2.96 13.95 2.10
CA ASP A 49 1.55 14.25 2.36
C ASP A 49 0.78 13.08 3.00
N LEU A 50 1.43 12.29 3.87
CA LEU A 50 0.82 11.13 4.55
C LEU A 50 -0.32 11.52 5.51
N ASP A 51 -0.60 12.80 5.71
CA ASP A 51 -1.77 13.31 6.41
C ASP A 51 -3.07 13.06 5.60
N ARG A 52 -3.00 12.98 4.27
CA ARG A 52 -4.15 12.77 3.38
C ARG A 52 -4.96 11.52 3.77
N PRO A 53 -6.30 11.61 3.83
CA PRO A 53 -7.14 10.53 4.34
C PRO A 53 -7.23 9.30 3.43
N TRP A 54 -6.89 9.44 2.15
CA TRP A 54 -6.94 8.37 1.15
C TRP A 54 -5.59 7.64 0.96
N LEU A 55 -4.53 8.11 1.62
CA LEU A 55 -3.21 7.49 1.54
C LEU A 55 -3.01 6.41 2.62
N PRO A 56 -2.44 5.25 2.26
CA PRO A 56 -1.97 4.31 3.27
C PRO A 56 -0.81 4.90 4.07
N LYS A 57 -0.84 4.69 5.38
CA LYS A 57 0.22 5.09 6.32
C LYS A 57 1.04 3.88 6.79
N ILE A 58 0.88 2.75 6.09
CA ILE A 58 1.50 1.47 6.42
C ILE A 58 2.27 0.90 5.23
N VAL A 59 3.21 0.00 5.52
CA VAL A 59 3.90 -0.86 4.56
C VAL A 59 3.81 -2.30 5.04
N CYS A 60 3.81 -3.26 4.12
CA CYS A 60 3.90 -4.67 4.50
C CYS A 60 5.33 -5.03 4.92
N LYS A 61 5.47 -5.97 5.87
CA LYS A 61 6.77 -6.48 6.34
C LYS A 61 7.67 -6.94 5.18
N LEU A 62 7.10 -7.54 4.14
CA LEU A 62 7.85 -8.03 2.97
C LEU A 62 8.47 -6.89 2.15
N CYS A 63 7.76 -5.79 1.92
CA CYS A 63 8.33 -4.64 1.21
C CYS A 63 9.49 -4.02 1.98
N ILE A 64 9.38 -3.93 3.31
CA ILE A 64 10.48 -3.43 4.16
C ILE A 64 11.71 -4.35 4.05
N GLU A 65 11.50 -5.66 4.09
CA GLU A 65 12.60 -6.63 3.98
C GLU A 65 13.25 -6.59 2.60
N HIS A 66 12.47 -6.50 1.52
CA HIS A 66 13.04 -6.37 0.17
C HIS A 66 13.82 -5.06 -0.01
N LEU A 67 13.31 -3.94 0.51
CA LEU A 67 14.04 -2.67 0.51
C LEU A 67 15.35 -2.81 1.31
N ARG A 68 15.31 -3.46 2.47
CA ARG A 68 16.51 -3.71 3.30
C ARG A 68 17.54 -4.58 2.57
N GLN A 69 17.11 -5.67 1.95
CA GLN A 69 17.99 -6.54 1.16
C GLN A 69 18.59 -5.81 -0.04
N TRP A 70 17.80 -4.99 -0.72
CA TRP A 70 18.29 -4.17 -1.82
C TRP A 70 19.31 -3.13 -1.34
N THR A 71 19.00 -2.35 -0.29
CA THR A 71 19.94 -1.36 0.27
C THR A 71 21.25 -1.96 0.79
N SER A 72 21.26 -3.25 1.15
CA SER A 72 22.45 -3.97 1.60
C SER A 72 23.15 -4.76 0.51
N GLY A 73 22.70 -4.65 -0.75
CA GLY A 73 23.29 -5.37 -1.90
C GLY A 73 22.99 -6.87 -1.94
N LYS A 74 22.24 -7.41 -0.97
CA LYS A 74 21.83 -8.83 -0.95
C LYS A 74 20.82 -9.18 -2.04
N ARG A 75 20.15 -8.17 -2.60
CA ARG A 75 19.17 -8.31 -3.67
C ARG A 75 19.41 -7.26 -4.74
N ALA A 76 19.46 -7.68 -6.01
CA ALA A 76 19.70 -6.77 -7.12
C ALA A 76 18.56 -5.77 -7.36
N HIS A 77 17.31 -6.20 -7.22
CA HIS A 77 16.12 -5.39 -7.51
C HIS A 77 14.90 -5.83 -6.67
N MET A 78 13.97 -4.92 -6.44
CA MET A 78 12.63 -5.20 -5.88
C MET A 78 11.83 -6.12 -6.82
N LYS A 79 10.75 -6.73 -6.33
CA LYS A 79 9.88 -7.59 -7.19
C LYS A 79 9.23 -6.85 -8.36
N PHE A 80 9.21 -5.52 -8.32
CA PHE A 80 8.64 -4.65 -9.34
C PHE A 80 9.52 -3.39 -9.49
N SER A 81 9.51 -2.83 -10.70
CA SER A 81 10.22 -1.58 -11.03
C SER A 81 9.37 -0.33 -10.82
N VAL A 82 8.04 -0.47 -10.87
CA VAL A 82 7.09 0.63 -10.67
C VAL A 82 6.30 0.37 -9.39
N PRO A 83 6.29 1.30 -8.42
CA PRO A 83 5.54 1.13 -7.19
C PRO A 83 4.06 1.44 -7.40
N MET A 84 3.24 1.15 -6.39
CA MET A 84 1.87 1.66 -6.39
C MET A 84 1.89 3.19 -6.32
N ILE A 85 1.27 3.83 -7.32
CA ILE A 85 1.08 5.28 -7.34
C ILE A 85 -0.29 5.60 -6.77
N TRP A 86 -0.31 6.41 -5.72
CA TRP A 86 -1.53 6.82 -5.05
C TRP A 86 -1.98 8.19 -5.54
N SER A 87 -3.25 8.29 -5.90
CA SER A 87 -3.88 9.56 -6.29
C SER A 87 -5.20 9.75 -5.55
N GLU A 88 -5.59 11.01 -5.38
CA GLU A 88 -6.89 11.35 -4.80
C GLU A 88 -8.02 10.74 -5.64
N PRO A 89 -8.95 10.00 -5.01
CA PRO A 89 -10.10 9.46 -5.72
C PRO A 89 -10.98 10.57 -6.30
N LYS A 90 -11.29 10.51 -7.59
CA LYS A 90 -12.20 11.48 -8.23
C LYS A 90 -13.67 11.26 -7.85
N ASN A 91 -14.05 10.01 -7.62
CA ASN A 91 -15.37 9.61 -7.13
C ASN A 91 -15.27 8.24 -6.44
N HIS A 92 -16.30 7.86 -5.66
CA HIS A 92 -16.33 6.59 -4.91
C HIS A 92 -16.89 5.39 -5.69
N PHE A 93 -17.20 5.54 -6.98
CA PHE A 93 -17.87 4.52 -7.79
C PHE A 93 -16.88 3.82 -8.72
N ASP A 94 -16.18 4.61 -9.54
CA ASP A 94 -15.35 4.11 -10.65
C ASP A 94 -13.85 4.37 -10.41
N TYR A 95 -13.51 5.49 -9.77
CA TYR A 95 -12.14 5.99 -9.67
C TYR A 95 -11.58 6.01 -8.25
N CYS A 96 -12.12 5.18 -7.36
CA CYS A 96 -11.60 5.00 -6.01
C CYS A 96 -11.08 3.58 -5.83
N TYR A 97 -9.75 3.42 -5.83
CA TYR A 97 -9.10 2.13 -5.56
C TYR A 97 -9.64 1.48 -4.26
N LEU A 98 -9.82 2.30 -3.22
CA LEU A 98 -10.35 1.84 -1.93
C LEU A 98 -11.82 1.38 -2.00
N CYS A 99 -12.59 1.75 -3.02
CA CYS A 99 -13.95 1.27 -3.24
C CYS A 99 -14.03 0.09 -4.21
N VAL A 100 -13.21 0.12 -5.26
CA VAL A 100 -13.24 -0.87 -6.35
C VAL A 100 -12.66 -2.22 -5.91
N VAL A 101 -11.67 -2.21 -5.01
CA VAL A 101 -11.09 -3.46 -4.49
C VAL A 101 -12.08 -4.15 -3.53
N LYS A 102 -12.58 -5.33 -3.93
CA LYS A 102 -13.49 -6.15 -3.12
C LYS A 102 -12.70 -7.08 -2.21
N LEU A 103 -12.54 -6.69 -0.94
CA LEU A 103 -11.87 -7.52 0.09
C LEU A 103 -12.82 -8.49 0.82
N HIS A 104 -14.13 -8.42 0.54
CA HIS A 104 -15.13 -9.32 1.15
C HIS A 104 -14.87 -10.77 0.70
N GLY A 105 -14.52 -11.64 1.65
CA GLY A 105 -14.22 -13.07 1.39
C GLY A 105 -12.77 -13.49 1.70
N ILE A 106 -11.84 -12.54 1.91
CA ILE A 106 -10.47 -12.85 2.33
C ILE A 106 -10.46 -13.13 3.84
N ASN A 107 -10.89 -14.33 4.23
CA ASN A 107 -10.75 -14.86 5.58
C ASN A 107 -9.40 -15.58 5.72
N LYS A 108 -8.84 -15.62 6.95
CA LYS A 108 -7.60 -16.34 7.33
C LYS A 108 -7.53 -17.82 6.90
N LYS A 109 -8.59 -18.37 6.31
CA LYS A 109 -8.69 -19.77 5.87
C LYS A 109 -8.20 -20.01 4.43
N ASN A 110 -7.94 -18.97 3.64
CA ASN A 110 -7.46 -19.13 2.25
C ASN A 110 -6.03 -18.57 2.02
N ASP A 111 -5.20 -18.49 3.06
CA ASP A 111 -3.73 -18.46 2.86
C ASP A 111 -3.30 -19.91 2.53
N ILE A 112 -3.51 -20.36 1.30
CA ILE A 112 -3.05 -21.67 0.82
C ILE A 112 -2.06 -21.47 -0.33
N SER A 113 -0.85 -21.98 -0.05
CA SER A 113 0.29 -22.39 -0.90
C SER A 113 0.94 -21.34 -1.80
#